data_AF-J4THM1-F1
#
_entry.id   AF-J4THM1-F1
#
_cell.length_a   1.000
_cell.length_b   1.000
_cell.length_c   1.000
_cell.angle_alpha   90.00
_cell.angle_beta   90.00
_cell.angle_gamma   90.00
#
_symmetry.space_group_name_H-M   'P 1'
#
loop_
_entity.id
_entity.type
_entity.pdbx_description
1 polymer ?
#
loop_
_entity_poly.entity_id
_entity_poly.type
_entity_poly.pdbx_seq_one_letter_code
_entity_poly.pdbx_strand_id
1 'polypeptide(L)'
;MLNIVMADMYRLTKGKSTGVFLGVSTLVFVMAMMLSGISIGPSQFNLILVSGLSVASISISVISVIRVYCDDVSSGSIHHLFAKMPNKIYYLIAKSIVLAIYTLFCFLALGIVFFVIMIIKTKGFEGGFTSYVSIADLVSFSLKAFIGSFAMTMVSYNILVLTKKTGLTILFISLYSSNFIDSTVELLSLLVKPLKYVKEYMLTTYYMDAMYGVRSLAQLFIVALCYVAVSFILQLLILKYRDFATE
;
A
#
# COMPACT_ATOMS: atom_id res chain seq x y z
N MET A 1 -9.96 -3.91 -21.88
CA MET A 1 -9.09 -3.38 -20.82
C MET A 1 -9.70 -2.18 -20.12
N LEU A 2 -9.89 -1.03 -20.80
CA LEU A 2 -10.45 0.19 -20.16
C LEU A 2 -11.86 -0.01 -19.57
N ASN A 3 -12.71 -0.83 -20.20
CA ASN A 3 -14.02 -1.15 -19.62
C ASN A 3 -13.92 -1.89 -18.27
N ILE A 4 -12.89 -2.71 -18.05
CA ILE A 4 -12.64 -3.33 -16.73
C ILE A 4 -12.26 -2.24 -15.73
N VAL A 5 -11.34 -1.35 -16.12
CA VAL A 5 -10.90 -0.24 -15.26
C VAL A 5 -12.10 0.61 -14.83
N MET A 6 -12.97 1.00 -15.77
CA MET A 6 -14.16 1.78 -15.48
C MET A 6 -15.15 1.03 -14.59
N ALA A 7 -15.42 -0.25 -14.87
CA ALA A 7 -16.34 -1.06 -14.08
C ALA A 7 -15.85 -1.26 -12.64
N ASP A 8 -14.56 -1.57 -12.47
CA ASP A 8 -13.94 -1.69 -11.15
C ASP A 8 -13.95 -0.36 -10.40
N MET A 9 -13.62 0.74 -11.08
CA MET A 9 -13.63 2.06 -10.44
C MET A 9 -15.03 2.48 -10.00
N TYR A 10 -16.06 2.19 -10.81
CA TYR A 10 -17.45 2.41 -10.44
C TYR A 10 -17.87 1.55 -9.23
N ARG A 11 -17.47 0.27 -9.22
CA ARG A 11 -17.71 -0.63 -8.08
C ARG A 11 -17.05 -0.11 -6.81
N LEU A 12 -15.79 0.33 -6.91
CA LEU A 12 -14.99 0.79 -5.77
C LEU A 12 -15.51 2.09 -5.16
N THR A 13 -16.01 3.00 -6.00
CA THR A 13 -16.60 4.29 -5.57
C THR A 13 -18.00 4.15 -4.98
N LYS A 14 -18.83 3.23 -5.49
CA LYS A 14 -20.18 2.98 -4.95
C LYS A 14 -20.26 1.91 -3.86
N GLY A 15 -19.18 1.17 -3.63
CA GLY A 15 -19.12 0.13 -2.60
C GLY A 15 -19.29 0.71 -1.20
N LYS A 16 -20.40 0.40 -0.52
CA LYS A 16 -20.66 0.81 0.88
C LYS A 16 -19.47 0.52 1.78
N SER A 17 -18.80 -0.60 1.56
CA SER A 17 -17.70 -1.06 2.40
C SER A 17 -16.38 -0.31 2.15
N THR A 18 -16.21 0.39 1.01
CA THR A 18 -15.11 1.36 0.81
C THR A 18 -15.31 2.60 1.68
N GLY A 19 -16.54 3.13 1.70
CA GLY A 19 -16.90 4.28 2.54
C GLY A 19 -16.76 3.97 4.03
N VAL A 20 -17.22 2.80 4.47
CA VAL A 20 -17.03 2.34 5.86
C VAL A 20 -15.56 2.21 6.20
N PHE A 21 -14.73 1.62 5.33
CA PHE A 21 -13.30 1.49 5.60
C PHE A 21 -12.62 2.84 5.75
N LEU A 22 -12.86 3.77 4.82
CA LEU A 22 -12.30 5.12 4.89
C LEU A 22 -12.78 5.83 6.16
N GLY A 23 -14.06 5.74 6.49
CA GLY A 23 -14.63 6.34 7.71
C GLY A 23 -14.06 5.75 9.01
N VAL A 24 -13.90 4.44 9.10
CA VAL A 24 -13.29 3.80 10.29
C VAL A 24 -11.80 4.16 10.39
N SER A 25 -11.07 4.11 9.27
CA SER A 25 -9.64 4.43 9.24
C SER A 25 -9.38 5.89 9.63
N THR A 26 -10.19 6.82 9.12
CA THR A 26 -10.10 8.23 9.49
C THR A 26 -10.48 8.44 10.95
N LEU A 27 -11.50 7.77 11.47
CA LEU A 27 -11.91 7.89 12.88
C LEU A 27 -10.83 7.39 13.83
N VAL A 28 -10.22 6.22 13.54
CA VAL A 28 -9.10 5.68 14.32
C VAL A 28 -7.91 6.64 14.28
N PHE A 29 -7.59 7.18 13.10
CA PHE A 29 -6.51 8.15 12.93
C PHE A 29 -6.76 9.44 13.74
N VAL A 30 -7.97 10.00 13.64
CA VAL A 30 -8.40 11.19 14.42
C VAL A 30 -8.31 10.91 15.91
N MET A 31 -8.81 9.76 16.39
CA MET A 31 -8.74 9.39 17.80
C MET A 31 -7.28 9.33 18.28
N ALA A 32 -6.41 8.66 17.54
CA ALA A 32 -4.99 8.54 17.90
C ALA A 32 -4.31 9.93 18.02
N MET A 33 -4.62 10.83 17.10
CA MET A 33 -4.03 12.18 17.08
C MET A 33 -4.65 13.14 18.10
N MET A 34 -5.95 13.00 18.41
CA MET A 34 -6.63 13.89 19.34
C MET A 34 -6.34 13.52 20.80
N LEU A 35 -6.32 12.22 21.12
CA LEU A 35 -6.08 11.70 22.47
C LEU A 35 -4.65 11.91 22.97
N SER A 36 -3.69 12.12 22.05
CA SER A 36 -2.28 12.21 22.40
C SER A 36 -1.91 13.44 23.23
N GLY A 37 -2.78 14.46 23.39
CA GLY A 37 -2.54 15.64 24.24
C GLY A 37 -1.33 16.52 23.85
N ILE A 38 -0.54 16.11 22.86
CA ILE A 38 0.72 16.75 22.47
C ILE A 38 0.41 18.00 21.64
N SER A 39 0.96 19.16 22.05
CA SER A 39 1.12 20.30 21.15
C SER A 39 2.23 19.97 20.16
N ILE A 40 1.94 20.07 18.87
CA ILE A 40 2.89 19.65 17.84
C ILE A 40 3.75 20.85 17.44
N GLY A 41 5.01 20.85 17.88
CA GLY A 41 6.03 21.78 17.40
C GLY A 41 6.69 21.32 16.10
N PRO A 42 7.51 22.18 15.46
CA PRO A 42 8.22 21.87 14.21
C PRO A 42 9.02 20.57 14.22
N SER A 43 9.76 20.28 15.30
CA SER A 43 10.60 19.08 15.42
C SER A 43 9.80 17.77 15.48
N GLN A 44 8.58 17.83 16.02
CA GLN A 44 7.70 16.67 16.18
C GLN A 44 6.85 16.43 14.92
N PHE A 45 6.61 17.49 14.13
CA PHE A 45 5.78 17.42 12.93
C PHE A 45 6.29 16.38 11.93
N ASN A 46 7.59 16.38 11.62
CA ASN A 46 8.17 15.43 10.66
C ASN A 46 8.05 13.97 11.13
N LEU A 47 8.23 13.72 12.43
CA LEU A 47 8.10 12.37 12.98
C LEU A 47 6.64 11.89 12.94
N ILE A 48 5.69 12.77 13.24
CA ILE A 48 4.25 12.52 13.12
C ILE A 48 3.85 12.31 11.66
N LEU A 49 4.42 13.07 10.73
CA LEU A 49 4.19 12.92 9.30
C LEU A 49 4.67 11.55 8.80
N VAL A 50 5.91 11.17 9.14
CA VAL A 50 6.49 9.88 8.75
C VAL A 50 5.69 8.72 9.35
N SER A 51 5.42 8.74 10.66
CA SER A 51 4.66 7.69 11.32
C SER A 51 3.21 7.59 10.83
N GLY A 52 2.54 8.72 10.64
CA GLY A 52 1.18 8.78 10.09
C GLY A 52 1.10 8.23 8.67
N LEU A 53 2.04 8.60 7.79
CA LEU A 53 2.12 8.08 6.43
C LEU A 53 2.44 6.57 6.40
N SER A 54 3.28 6.07 7.30
CA SER A 54 3.56 4.64 7.40
C SER A 54 2.31 3.84 7.81
N VAL A 55 1.56 4.30 8.82
CA VAL A 55 0.30 3.66 9.24
C VAL A 55 -0.78 3.73 8.15
N ALA A 56 -0.88 4.88 7.49
CA ALA A 56 -1.77 5.04 6.34
C ALA A 56 -1.40 4.09 5.20
N SER A 57 -0.10 3.98 4.87
CA SER A 57 0.43 3.08 3.84
C SER A 57 0.08 1.62 4.12
N ILE A 58 0.18 1.16 5.37
CA ILE A 58 -0.25 -0.19 5.79
C ILE A 58 -1.73 -0.39 5.50
N SER A 59 -2.56 0.52 6.01
CA SER A 59 -4.02 0.45 5.90
C SER A 59 -4.47 0.47 4.44
N ILE A 60 -3.88 1.36 3.63
CA ILE A 60 -4.12 1.49 2.18
C ILE A 60 -3.72 0.21 1.45
N SER A 61 -2.56 -0.37 1.77
CA SER A 61 -2.08 -1.59 1.10
C SER A 61 -3.02 -2.76 1.33
N VAL A 62 -3.44 -2.98 2.58
CA VAL A 62 -4.37 -4.06 2.94
C VAL A 62 -5.72 -3.89 2.24
N ILE A 63 -6.34 -2.70 2.32
CA ILE A 63 -7.65 -2.49 1.68
C ILE A 63 -7.56 -2.58 0.15
N SER A 64 -6.46 -2.10 -0.43
CA SER A 64 -6.27 -2.12 -1.88
C SER A 64 -6.16 -3.56 -2.39
N VAL A 65 -5.45 -4.44 -1.68
CA VAL A 65 -5.43 -5.88 -1.99
C VAL A 65 -6.84 -6.47 -1.93
N ILE A 66 -7.57 -6.21 -0.84
CA ILE A 66 -8.91 -6.76 -0.63
C ILE A 66 -9.84 -6.35 -1.77
N ARG A 67 -9.87 -5.06 -2.08
CA ARG A 67 -10.85 -4.45 -2.98
C ARG A 67 -10.56 -4.62 -4.46
N VAL A 68 -9.29 -4.55 -4.83
CA VAL A 68 -8.87 -4.62 -6.23
C VAL A 68 -8.75 -6.08 -6.69
N TYR A 69 -8.22 -6.95 -5.82
CA TYR A 69 -7.90 -8.33 -6.18
C TYR A 69 -8.75 -9.37 -5.48
N CYS A 70 -8.90 -9.33 -4.16
CA CYS A 70 -9.61 -10.40 -3.44
C CYS A 70 -11.11 -10.45 -3.75
N ASP A 71 -11.76 -9.30 -3.94
CA ASP A 71 -13.20 -9.21 -4.26
C ASP A 71 -13.55 -10.02 -5.53
N ASP A 72 -12.66 -10.09 -6.51
CA ASP A 72 -12.88 -10.85 -7.75
C ASP A 72 -12.84 -12.37 -7.53
N VAL A 73 -11.95 -12.82 -6.63
CA VAL A 73 -11.80 -14.24 -6.27
C VAL A 73 -12.92 -14.67 -5.35
N SER A 74 -13.26 -13.89 -4.32
CA SER A 74 -14.32 -14.23 -3.37
C SER A 74 -15.71 -14.24 -3.99
N SER A 75 -15.94 -13.43 -5.03
CA SER A 75 -17.23 -13.38 -5.75
C SER A 75 -17.33 -14.41 -6.87
N GLY A 76 -16.26 -15.14 -7.19
CA GLY A 76 -16.19 -15.99 -8.38
C GLY A 76 -16.22 -15.25 -9.73
N SER A 77 -16.25 -13.91 -9.72
CA SER A 77 -16.28 -13.11 -10.96
C SER A 77 -15.01 -13.30 -11.80
N ILE A 78 -13.90 -13.69 -11.19
CA ILE A 78 -12.64 -14.01 -11.87
C ILE A 78 -12.81 -15.10 -12.94
N HIS A 79 -13.67 -16.09 -12.72
CA HIS A 79 -13.93 -17.16 -13.69
C HIS A 79 -14.63 -16.63 -14.94
N HIS A 80 -15.65 -15.77 -14.75
CA HIS A 80 -16.36 -15.14 -15.86
C HIS A 80 -15.48 -14.16 -16.65
N LEU A 81 -14.60 -13.44 -15.96
CA LEU A 81 -13.62 -12.54 -16.58
C LEU A 81 -12.63 -13.32 -17.45
N PHE A 82 -12.09 -14.43 -16.96
CA PHE A 82 -11.12 -15.24 -17.71
C PHE A 82 -11.75 -16.06 -18.82
N ALA A 83 -13.01 -16.49 -18.67
CA ALA A 83 -13.75 -17.17 -19.74
C ALA A 83 -13.98 -16.27 -20.96
N LYS A 84 -14.16 -14.95 -20.75
CA LYS A 84 -14.39 -13.97 -21.83
C LYS A 84 -13.12 -13.28 -22.33
N MET A 85 -11.98 -13.51 -21.69
CA MET A 85 -10.76 -12.74 -21.94
C MET A 85 -9.57 -13.67 -22.25
N PRO A 86 -9.29 -13.94 -23.55
CA PRO A 86 -8.25 -14.89 -23.94
C PRO A 86 -6.84 -14.42 -23.58
N ASN A 87 -6.60 -13.11 -23.50
CA ASN A 87 -5.31 -12.57 -23.11
C ASN A 87 -5.32 -12.04 -21.66
N LYS A 88 -4.78 -12.86 -20.75
CA LYS A 88 -4.66 -12.58 -19.30
C LYS A 88 -3.75 -11.38 -18.98
N ILE A 89 -2.91 -10.92 -19.92
CA ILE A 89 -2.09 -9.70 -19.76
C ILE A 89 -2.99 -8.47 -19.57
N TYR A 90 -4.06 -8.35 -20.36
CA TYR A 90 -4.94 -7.18 -20.28
C TYR A 90 -5.66 -7.06 -18.94
N TYR A 91 -5.93 -8.19 -18.28
CA TYR A 91 -6.47 -8.21 -16.93
C TYR A 91 -5.45 -7.66 -15.92
N LEU A 92 -4.20 -8.12 -15.97
CA LEU A 92 -3.14 -7.66 -15.08
C LEU A 92 -2.84 -6.17 -15.24
N ILE A 93 -2.79 -5.67 -16.48
CA ILE A 93 -2.60 -4.24 -16.76
C ILE A 93 -3.79 -3.44 -16.22
N ALA A 94 -5.03 -3.88 -16.50
CA ALA A 94 -6.22 -3.19 -16.00
C ALA A 94 -6.22 -3.12 -14.46
N LYS A 95 -5.94 -4.22 -13.78
CA LYS A 95 -5.89 -4.24 -12.31
C LYS A 95 -4.76 -3.38 -11.74
N SER A 96 -3.60 -3.32 -12.39
CA SER A 96 -2.50 -2.43 -11.99
C SER A 96 -2.89 -0.95 -12.12
N ILE A 97 -3.63 -0.58 -13.17
CA ILE A 97 -4.17 0.79 -13.35
C ILE A 97 -5.20 1.09 -12.26
N VAL A 98 -6.15 0.19 -12.02
CA VAL A 98 -7.16 0.33 -10.96
C VAL A 98 -6.48 0.48 -9.60
N LEU A 99 -5.46 -0.33 -9.31
CA LEU A 99 -4.68 -0.24 -8.10
C LEU A 99 -4.02 1.13 -7.93
N ALA A 100 -3.35 1.64 -8.97
CA ALA A 100 -2.68 2.94 -8.92
C ALA A 100 -3.68 4.09 -8.67
N ILE A 101 -4.82 4.08 -9.34
CA ILE A 101 -5.84 5.13 -9.16
C ILE A 101 -6.49 5.01 -7.77
N TYR A 102 -6.81 3.80 -7.33
CA TYR A 102 -7.46 3.56 -6.03
C TYR A 102 -6.54 3.93 -4.86
N THR A 103 -5.29 3.51 -4.90
CA THR A 103 -4.30 3.87 -3.87
C THR A 103 -4.08 5.37 -3.82
N LEU A 104 -3.96 6.05 -4.97
CA LEU A 104 -3.85 7.51 -5.04
C LEU A 104 -5.06 8.21 -4.42
N PHE A 105 -6.27 7.74 -4.73
CA PHE A 105 -7.51 8.26 -4.14
C PHE A 105 -7.52 8.10 -2.61
N CYS A 106 -7.12 6.94 -2.09
CA CYS A 106 -7.03 6.71 -0.65
C CYS A 106 -5.98 7.61 0.02
N PHE A 107 -4.82 7.83 -0.60
CA PHE A 107 -3.80 8.75 -0.10
C PHE A 107 -4.29 10.19 -0.08
N LEU A 108 -5.02 10.64 -1.10
CA LEU A 108 -5.62 11.98 -1.12
C LEU A 108 -6.66 12.15 0.00
N ALA A 109 -7.55 11.16 0.18
CA ALA A 109 -8.57 11.20 1.22
C ALA A 109 -7.97 11.25 2.63
N LEU A 110 -7.01 10.37 2.94
CA LEU A 110 -6.33 10.36 4.24
C LEU A 110 -5.42 11.59 4.41
N GLY A 111 -4.79 12.07 3.34
CA GLY A 111 -3.97 13.28 3.35
C GLY A 111 -4.79 14.52 3.74
N ILE A 112 -5.99 14.70 3.17
CA ILE A 112 -6.89 15.79 3.55
C ILE A 112 -7.21 15.74 5.04
N VAL A 113 -7.56 14.56 5.56
CA VAL A 113 -7.87 14.37 6.98
C VAL A 113 -6.66 14.67 7.86
N PHE A 114 -5.47 14.21 7.46
CA PHE A 114 -4.21 14.52 8.14
C PHE A 114 -3.99 16.03 8.24
N PHE A 115 -4.09 16.75 7.13
CA PHE A 115 -3.89 18.20 7.12
C PHE A 115 -4.91 18.96 7.98
N VAL A 116 -6.18 18.56 7.95
CA VAL A 116 -7.22 19.17 8.81
C VAL A 116 -6.87 19.02 10.29
N ILE A 117 -6.45 17.83 10.72
CA ILE A 117 -6.04 17.58 12.11
C ILE A 117 -4.80 18.39 12.47
N MET A 118 -3.83 18.45 11.57
CA MET A 118 -2.59 19.21 11.80
C MET A 118 -2.86 20.70 11.95
N ILE A 119 -3.74 21.29 11.13
CA ILE A 119 -4.18 22.68 11.28
C ILE A 119 -4.74 22.93 12.69
N ILE A 120 -5.56 22.02 13.22
CA ILE A 120 -6.14 22.17 14.56
C ILE A 120 -5.04 22.08 15.63
N LYS A 121 -4.13 21.11 15.51
CA LYS A 121 -3.09 20.83 16.52
C LYS A 121 -1.93 21.84 16.52
N THR A 122 -1.66 22.51 15.40
CA THR A 122 -0.63 23.56 15.27
C THR A 122 -1.21 24.97 15.35
N LYS A 123 -2.50 25.11 15.72
CA LYS A 123 -3.24 26.40 15.76
C LYS A 123 -3.14 27.18 14.44
N GLY A 124 -3.27 26.49 13.32
CA GLY A 124 -3.16 27.08 11.99
C GLY A 124 -1.72 27.29 11.52
N PHE A 125 -0.78 26.48 12.01
CA PHE A 125 0.66 26.61 11.74
C PHE A 125 1.21 27.97 12.18
N GLU A 126 1.12 28.27 13.48
CA GLU A 126 1.79 29.45 14.06
C GLU A 126 3.28 29.46 13.67
N GLY A 127 3.72 30.52 12.98
CA GLY A 127 5.07 30.63 12.38
C GLY A 127 5.17 30.32 10.88
N GLY A 128 4.06 29.95 10.24
CA GLY A 128 3.96 29.64 8.81
C GLY A 128 4.23 28.17 8.49
N PHE A 129 3.59 27.63 7.44
CA PHE A 129 3.66 26.22 7.07
C PHE A 129 5.10 25.69 6.86
N THR A 130 5.94 26.53 6.24
CA THR A 130 7.35 26.20 5.95
C THR A 130 8.22 26.06 7.20
N SER A 131 7.76 26.55 8.36
CA SER A 131 8.45 26.31 9.62
C SER A 131 8.27 24.88 10.14
N TYR A 132 7.26 24.15 9.65
CA TYR A 132 6.96 22.77 10.06
C TYR A 132 7.47 21.72 9.06
N VAL A 133 7.31 21.97 7.76
CA VAL A 133 7.83 21.08 6.72
C VAL A 133 8.02 21.82 5.40
N SER A 134 9.05 21.46 4.64
CA SER A 134 9.19 21.94 3.27
C SER A 134 8.21 21.22 2.33
N ILE A 135 7.71 21.91 1.31
CA ILE A 135 6.80 21.31 0.31
C ILE A 135 7.50 20.14 -0.40
N ALA A 136 8.81 20.28 -0.68
CA ALA A 136 9.61 19.25 -1.32
C ALA A 136 9.68 17.96 -0.49
N ASP A 137 9.87 18.08 0.83
CA ASP A 137 9.91 16.93 1.73
C ASP A 137 8.55 16.25 1.83
N LEU A 138 7.47 17.03 1.92
CA LEU A 138 6.12 16.49 1.96
C LEU A 138 5.78 15.69 0.68
N VAL A 139 6.12 16.23 -0.48
CA VAL A 139 5.94 15.53 -1.77
C VAL A 139 6.80 14.27 -1.82
N SER A 140 8.07 14.36 -1.40
CA SER A 140 8.99 13.23 -1.37
C SER A 140 8.49 12.09 -0.46
N PHE A 141 8.07 12.39 0.77
CA PHE A 141 7.52 11.39 1.69
C PHE A 141 6.22 10.77 1.17
N SER A 142 5.34 11.59 0.59
CA SER A 142 4.09 11.10 0.00
C SER A 142 4.35 10.14 -1.16
N LEU A 143 5.32 10.46 -2.03
CA LEU A 143 5.73 9.59 -3.13
C LEU A 143 6.37 8.29 -2.63
N LYS A 144 7.22 8.34 -1.60
CA LYS A 144 7.79 7.13 -0.97
C LYS A 144 6.70 6.22 -0.43
N ALA A 145 5.72 6.78 0.30
CA ALA A 145 4.58 6.04 0.84
C ALA A 145 3.73 5.40 -0.26
N PHE A 146 3.45 6.16 -1.33
CA PHE A 146 2.71 5.66 -2.49
C PHE A 146 3.43 4.49 -3.18
N ILE A 147 4.72 4.66 -3.52
CA ILE A 147 5.52 3.63 -4.20
C ILE A 147 5.62 2.37 -3.33
N GLY A 148 5.89 2.53 -2.03
CA GLY A 148 5.97 1.41 -1.09
C GLY A 148 4.66 0.64 -1.00
N SER A 149 3.54 1.33 -0.80
CA SER A 149 2.21 0.71 -0.72
C SER A 149 1.83 -0.04 -2.00
N PHE A 150 2.08 0.58 -3.16
CA PHE A 150 1.81 -0.02 -4.46
C PHE A 150 2.62 -1.31 -4.67
N ALA A 151 3.93 -1.27 -4.39
CA ALA A 151 4.82 -2.40 -4.56
C ALA A 151 4.47 -3.55 -3.61
N MET A 152 4.20 -3.26 -2.32
CA MET A 152 3.78 -4.28 -1.35
C MET A 152 2.47 -4.96 -1.75
N THR A 153 1.52 -4.19 -2.28
CA THR A 153 0.23 -4.70 -2.78
C THR A 153 0.43 -5.62 -3.98
N MET A 154 1.28 -5.23 -4.95
CA MET A 154 1.60 -6.06 -6.12
C MET A 154 2.30 -7.36 -5.74
N VAL A 155 3.25 -7.33 -4.81
CA VAL A 155 3.92 -8.53 -4.30
C VAL A 155 2.91 -9.46 -3.62
N SER A 156 1.99 -8.91 -2.83
CA SER A 156 0.98 -9.70 -2.12
C SER A 156 -0.02 -10.37 -3.06
N TYR A 157 -0.32 -9.75 -4.21
CA TYR A 157 -1.17 -10.36 -5.21
C TYR A 157 -0.59 -11.66 -5.79
N ASN A 158 0.74 -11.87 -5.75
CA ASN A 158 1.35 -13.16 -6.10
C ASN A 158 0.79 -14.30 -5.24
N ILE A 159 0.59 -14.06 -3.94
CA ILE A 159 0.05 -15.06 -3.01
C ILE A 159 -1.39 -15.40 -3.37
N LEU A 160 -2.19 -14.42 -3.78
CA LEU A 160 -3.58 -14.67 -4.19
C LEU A 160 -3.63 -15.55 -5.45
N VAL A 161 -2.79 -15.25 -6.44
CA VAL A 161 -2.71 -16.03 -7.68
C VAL A 161 -2.17 -17.45 -7.42
N LEU A 162 -1.26 -17.60 -6.46
CA LEU A 162 -0.69 -18.90 -6.04
C LEU A 162 -1.60 -19.73 -5.15
N THR A 163 -2.43 -19.13 -4.32
CA THR A 163 -3.23 -19.88 -3.32
C THR A 163 -4.71 -19.92 -3.64
N LYS A 164 -5.24 -18.96 -4.41
CA LYS A 164 -6.68 -18.68 -4.57
C LYS A 164 -7.41 -18.41 -3.24
N LYS A 165 -6.69 -18.25 -2.12
CA LYS A 165 -7.27 -18.04 -0.79
C LYS A 165 -7.12 -16.57 -0.39
N THR A 166 -8.24 -15.86 -0.38
CA THR A 166 -8.31 -14.45 0.02
C THR A 166 -7.82 -14.24 1.46
N GLY A 167 -8.21 -15.11 2.40
CA GLY A 167 -7.79 -15.04 3.79
C GLY A 167 -6.26 -15.12 3.98
N LEU A 168 -5.58 -16.03 3.28
CA LEU A 168 -4.11 -16.14 3.33
C LEU A 168 -3.42 -14.91 2.73
N THR A 169 -4.01 -14.34 1.68
CA THR A 169 -3.47 -13.14 1.04
C THR A 169 -3.60 -11.94 1.95
N ILE A 170 -4.76 -11.77 2.61
CA ILE A 170 -5.01 -10.70 3.58
C ILE A 170 -4.03 -10.81 4.75
N LEU A 171 -3.87 -12.01 5.31
CA LEU A 171 -2.91 -12.25 6.39
C LEU A 171 -1.48 -11.91 5.93
N PHE A 172 -1.09 -12.33 4.72
CA PHE A 172 0.23 -12.03 4.17
C PHE A 172 0.47 -10.54 4.03
N ILE A 173 -0.43 -9.78 3.39
CA ILE A 173 -0.24 -8.32 3.23
C ILE A 173 -0.22 -7.62 4.59
N SER A 174 -1.03 -8.04 5.56
CA SER A 174 -1.02 -7.48 6.91
C SER A 174 0.32 -7.71 7.61
N LEU A 175 0.90 -8.92 7.54
CA LEU A 175 2.21 -9.22 8.11
C LEU A 175 3.36 -8.55 7.36
N TYR A 176 3.24 -8.44 6.03
CA TYR A 176 4.27 -7.85 5.19
C TYR A 176 4.34 -6.33 5.38
N SER A 177 3.19 -5.65 5.29
CA SER A 177 3.12 -4.18 5.43
C SER A 177 3.42 -3.69 6.85
N SER A 178 3.13 -4.49 7.89
CA SER A 178 3.46 -4.15 9.28
C SER A 178 4.94 -4.38 9.67
N ASN A 179 5.80 -4.75 8.71
CA ASN A 179 7.20 -5.13 8.95
C ASN A 179 7.39 -6.33 9.90
N PHE A 180 6.35 -7.13 10.14
CA PHE A 180 6.46 -8.33 10.97
C PHE A 180 7.41 -9.36 10.33
N ILE A 181 7.30 -9.54 9.01
CA ILE A 181 8.17 -10.47 8.26
C ILE A 181 9.63 -9.98 8.32
N ASP A 182 9.86 -8.68 8.14
CA ASP A 182 11.20 -8.09 8.25
C ASP A 182 11.80 -8.28 9.65
N SER A 183 11.02 -8.01 10.69
CA SER A 183 11.43 -8.21 12.09
C SER A 183 11.77 -9.68 12.38
N THR A 184 11.03 -10.62 11.78
CA THR A 184 11.32 -12.06 11.92
C THR A 184 12.63 -12.42 11.22
N VAL A 185 12.86 -11.90 10.01
CA VAL A 185 14.11 -12.10 9.26
C VAL A 185 15.30 -11.48 10.00
N GLU A 186 15.12 -10.32 10.63
CA GLU A 186 16.12 -9.69 11.48
C GLU A 186 16.54 -10.60 12.64
N LEU A 187 15.58 -11.13 13.39
CA LEU A 187 15.87 -12.06 14.48
C LEU A 187 16.60 -13.30 14.00
N LEU A 188 16.18 -13.86 12.85
CA LEU A 188 16.85 -15.02 12.25
C LEU A 188 18.24 -14.69 11.70
N SER A 189 18.48 -13.46 11.25
CA SER A 189 19.77 -13.02 10.73
C SER A 189 20.87 -12.99 11.80
N LEU A 190 20.49 -12.87 13.08
CA LEU A 190 21.42 -13.00 14.21
C LEU A 190 22.02 -14.41 14.30
N LEU A 191 21.27 -15.42 13.86
CA LEU A 191 21.68 -16.82 13.86
C LEU A 191 22.35 -17.24 12.54
N VAL A 192 21.96 -16.61 11.42
CA VAL A 192 22.39 -17.01 10.07
C VAL A 192 22.88 -15.78 9.30
N LYS A 193 24.20 -15.61 9.19
CA LYS A 193 24.83 -14.44 8.54
C LYS A 193 24.31 -14.12 7.12
N PRO A 194 24.07 -15.10 6.23
CA PRO A 194 23.49 -14.82 4.90
C PRO A 194 22.16 -14.08 4.91
N LEU A 195 21.32 -14.29 5.93
CA LEU A 195 20.02 -13.64 6.05
C LEU A 195 20.15 -12.12 6.25
N LYS A 196 21.29 -11.64 6.77
CA LYS A 196 21.56 -10.19 6.88
C LYS A 196 21.57 -9.52 5.51
N TYR A 197 22.21 -10.15 4.51
CA TYR A 197 22.22 -9.63 3.15
C TYR A 197 20.83 -9.67 2.52
N VAL A 198 20.07 -10.74 2.75
CA VAL A 198 18.69 -10.85 2.24
C VAL A 198 17.82 -9.72 2.81
N LYS A 199 17.92 -9.46 4.11
CA LYS A 199 17.17 -8.39 4.80
C LYS A 199 17.42 -7.04 4.15
N GLU A 200 18.67 -6.69 3.88
CA GLU A 200 19.02 -5.41 3.27
C GLU A 200 18.32 -5.17 1.93
N TYR A 201 17.96 -6.22 1.19
CA TYR A 201 17.24 -6.15 -0.09
C TYR A 201 15.73 -6.42 -0.01
N MET A 202 15.17 -6.59 1.19
CA MET A 202 13.73 -6.70 1.36
C MET A 202 13.05 -5.35 1.08
N LEU A 203 11.97 -5.37 0.30
CA LEU A 203 11.22 -4.16 -0.07
C LEU A 203 10.76 -3.37 1.17
N THR A 204 10.31 -4.05 2.22
CA THR A 204 9.83 -3.44 3.47
C THR A 204 10.96 -2.69 4.20
N THR A 205 12.15 -3.28 4.26
CA THR A 205 13.35 -2.66 4.84
C THR A 205 13.76 -1.43 4.03
N TYR A 206 13.87 -1.57 2.70
CA TYR A 206 14.17 -0.45 1.80
C TYR A 206 13.14 0.68 1.88
N TYR A 207 11.86 0.33 2.02
CA TYR A 207 10.78 1.28 2.19
C TYR A 207 10.91 2.06 3.51
N MET A 208 11.12 1.37 4.63
CA MET A 208 11.28 2.01 5.94
C MET A 208 12.54 2.87 6.00
N ASP A 209 13.68 2.37 5.50
CA ASP A 209 14.91 3.14 5.39
C ASP A 209 14.72 4.41 4.54
N ALA A 210 13.95 4.33 3.46
CA ALA A 210 13.62 5.50 2.65
C ALA A 210 12.70 6.49 3.40
N MET A 211 11.73 6.00 4.16
CA MET A 211 10.84 6.83 4.98
C MET A 211 11.58 7.55 6.12
N TYR A 212 12.64 6.95 6.68
CA TYR A 212 13.51 7.60 7.67
C TYR A 212 14.65 8.44 7.06
N GLY A 213 14.76 8.51 5.73
CA GLY A 213 15.75 9.32 5.04
C GLY A 213 17.14 8.69 4.91
N VAL A 214 17.30 7.41 5.29
CA VAL A 214 18.55 6.65 5.10
C VAL A 214 18.78 6.33 3.62
N ARG A 215 17.69 6.10 2.86
CA ARG A 215 17.72 5.81 1.42
C ARG A 215 17.01 6.90 0.63
N SER A 216 17.47 7.14 -0.60
CA SER A 216 16.87 8.13 -1.49
C SER A 216 15.58 7.62 -2.14
N LEU A 217 14.72 8.55 -2.59
CA LEU A 217 13.50 8.22 -3.35
C LEU A 217 13.83 7.43 -4.63
N ALA A 218 14.91 7.78 -5.32
CA ALA A 218 15.33 7.11 -6.54
C ALA A 218 15.73 5.64 -6.28
N GLN A 219 16.43 5.37 -5.18
CA GLN A 219 16.78 4.00 -4.78
C GLN A 219 15.54 3.16 -4.49
N LEU A 220 14.58 3.72 -3.73
CA LEU A 220 13.31 3.06 -3.48
C LEU A 220 12.55 2.76 -4.78
N PHE A 221 12.50 3.72 -5.70
CA PHE A 221 11.82 3.56 -6.98
C PHE A 221 12.40 2.41 -7.81
N ILE A 222 13.73 2.32 -7.92
CA ILE A 222 14.40 1.25 -8.67
C ILE A 222 14.07 -0.12 -8.06
N VAL A 223 14.25 -0.27 -6.74
CA VAL A 223 13.97 -1.55 -6.06
C VAL A 223 12.50 -1.92 -6.18
N ALA A 224 11.59 -0.98 -5.92
CA ALA A 224 10.15 -1.20 -6.06
C ALA A 224 9.78 -1.62 -7.49
N LEU A 225 10.36 -0.99 -8.51
CA LEU A 225 10.11 -1.33 -9.90
C LEU A 225 10.59 -2.75 -10.23
N CYS A 226 11.75 -3.17 -9.72
CA CYS A 226 12.22 -4.55 -9.86
C CYS A 226 11.25 -5.55 -9.23
N TYR A 227 10.79 -5.29 -7.99
CA TYR A 227 9.80 -6.15 -7.32
C TYR A 227 8.47 -6.21 -8.07
N VAL A 228 8.00 -5.07 -8.58
CA VAL A 228 6.77 -4.98 -9.37
C VAL A 228 6.92 -5.74 -10.69
N ALA A 229 8.03 -5.59 -11.41
CA ALA A 229 8.28 -6.27 -12.67
C ALA A 229 8.35 -7.80 -12.49
N VAL A 230 9.11 -8.27 -11.50
CA VAL A 230 9.20 -9.71 -11.18
C VAL A 230 7.84 -10.26 -10.77
N SER A 231 7.10 -9.54 -9.92
CA SER A 231 5.74 -9.95 -9.51
C SER A 231 4.78 -10.00 -10.69
N PHE A 232 4.82 -9.01 -11.58
CA PHE A 232 3.97 -8.98 -12.76
C PHE A 232 4.25 -10.16 -13.71
N ILE A 233 5.53 -10.47 -13.95
CA ILE A 233 5.94 -11.62 -14.76
C ILE A 233 5.48 -12.93 -14.10
N LEU A 234 5.69 -13.08 -12.79
CA LEU A 234 5.29 -14.26 -12.03
C LEU A 234 3.77 -14.47 -12.11
N GLN A 235 2.98 -13.42 -11.86
CA GLN A 235 1.53 -13.45 -11.98
C GLN A 235 1.10 -13.87 -13.38
N LEU A 236 1.73 -13.31 -14.41
CA LEU A 236 1.41 -13.64 -15.80
C LEU A 236 1.65 -15.12 -16.08
N LEU A 237 2.80 -15.66 -15.66
CA LEU A 237 3.16 -17.05 -15.86
C LEU A 237 2.15 -17.96 -15.15
N ILE A 238 1.88 -17.72 -13.86
CA ILE A 238 0.94 -18.55 -13.10
C ILE A 238 -0.46 -18.47 -13.71
N LEU A 239 -0.94 -17.27 -14.05
CA LEU A 239 -2.25 -17.10 -14.68
C LEU A 239 -2.34 -17.82 -16.02
N LYS A 240 -1.28 -17.86 -16.83
CA LYS A 240 -1.27 -18.59 -18.11
C LYS A 240 -1.39 -20.09 -17.93
N TYR A 241 -0.62 -20.67 -17.01
CA TYR A 241 -0.52 -22.12 -16.84
C TYR A 241 -1.57 -22.71 -15.89
N ARG A 242 -2.24 -21.88 -15.09
CA ARG A 242 -3.21 -22.34 -14.10
C ARG A 242 -4.62 -21.97 -14.52
N ASP A 243 -5.46 -22.99 -14.65
CA ASP A 243 -6.89 -22.78 -14.81
C ASP A 243 -7.51 -22.38 -13.48
N PHE A 244 -8.17 -21.23 -13.50
CA PHE A 244 -9.06 -20.84 -12.42
C PHE A 244 -10.39 -21.58 -12.53
N ALA A 245 -10.75 -22.17 -13.68
CA ALA A 245 -12.07 -22.76 -13.92
C ALA A 245 -12.33 -24.12 -13.23
N THR A 246 -11.29 -24.80 -12.73
CA THR A 246 -11.38 -26.12 -12.10
C THR A 246 -10.99 -26.02 -10.63
N GLU A 247 -11.95 -25.64 -9.79
CA GLU A 247 -12.06 -25.93 -8.35
C GLU A 247 -13.40 -25.42 -7.82
#